data_AF-A0A7X0VCR8-F1
#
_entry.id   AF-A0A7X0VCR8-F1
#
_cell.length_a   1.000
_cell.length_b   1.000
_cell.length_c   1.000
_cell.angle_alpha   90.00
_cell.angle_beta   90.00
_cell.angle_gamma   90.00
#
_symmetry.space_group_name_H-M   'P 1'
#
loop_
_entity.id
_entity.type
_entity.pdbx_description
1 polymer ?
#
loop_
_entity_poly.entity_id
_entity_poly.type
_entity_poly.pdbx_seq_one_letter_code
_entity_poly.pdbx_strand_id
1 'polypeptide(L)'
;MTTNRIGRANGEEETPFPLLKFVSGDTLAERLQEVKPLGETEHSLYRLVKDAASGEHYLHYAARHLNIAGGGAEEHYHHLLPLGSDDVIAIALGEPWPVYPDEWRSAYLRNGPNGGYVWYDPDGAAGGSDDAAGYEAAALALREKLLAFRREGGRSEADLQRLLDETEGLFPRREPNGE
;
A
#
# COMPACT_ATOMS: atom_id res chain seq x y z
N MET A 1 -34.29 -21.97 19.20
CA MET A 1 -35.09 -21.39 18.11
C MET A 1 -34.80 -19.89 18.16
N THR A 2 -34.12 -19.22 17.23
CA THR A 2 -33.89 -19.48 15.81
C THR A 2 -32.60 -18.77 15.41
N THR A 3 -31.77 -19.51 14.69
CA THR A 3 -30.51 -19.11 14.05
C THR A 3 -30.76 -18.02 13.00
N ASN A 4 -29.90 -17.00 12.94
CA ASN A 4 -29.79 -16.18 11.73
C ASN A 4 -28.35 -16.26 11.20
N ARG A 5 -28.06 -17.40 10.54
CA ARG A 5 -26.95 -17.54 9.60
C ARG A 5 -27.39 -16.81 8.34
N ILE A 6 -26.89 -15.60 8.14
CA ILE A 6 -26.91 -15.01 6.79
C ILE A 6 -25.73 -15.65 6.06
N GLY A 7 -26.02 -16.75 5.37
CA GLY A 7 -25.14 -17.27 4.34
C GLY A 7 -25.16 -16.29 3.17
N ARG A 8 -24.02 -15.65 2.90
CA ARG A 8 -23.75 -15.14 1.56
C ARG A 8 -23.30 -16.32 0.72
N ALA A 9 -24.23 -16.87 -0.05
CA ALA A 9 -23.91 -17.65 -1.23
C ALA A 9 -23.72 -16.66 -2.38
N ASN A 10 -22.50 -16.58 -2.92
CA ASN A 10 -22.18 -16.35 -4.34
C ASN A 10 -20.66 -16.28 -4.45
N GLY A 11 -20.07 -17.15 -5.26
CA GLY A 11 -18.64 -17.17 -5.58
C GLY A 11 -18.24 -16.01 -6.48
N GLU A 12 -18.40 -14.78 -6.01
CA GLU A 12 -17.57 -13.68 -6.48
C GLU A 12 -16.24 -13.83 -5.74
N GLU A 13 -15.21 -14.30 -6.43
CA GLU A 13 -13.84 -14.23 -5.93
C GLU A 13 -13.53 -12.75 -5.69
N GLU A 14 -13.59 -12.30 -4.44
CA GLU A 14 -13.22 -10.92 -4.12
C GLU A 14 -11.75 -10.71 -4.50
N THR A 15 -11.48 -9.59 -5.16
CA THR A 15 -10.15 -9.24 -5.65
C THR A 15 -9.11 -9.35 -4.52
N PRO A 16 -8.01 -10.09 -4.74
CA PRO A 16 -6.84 -10.09 -3.85
C PRO A 16 -6.27 -8.68 -3.64
N PHE A 17 -5.76 -8.39 -2.44
CA PHE A 17 -5.21 -7.06 -2.14
C PHE A 17 -4.08 -6.60 -3.06
N PRO A 18 -3.17 -7.48 -3.56
CA PRO A 18 -2.11 -7.07 -4.48
C PRO A 18 -2.63 -6.46 -5.79
N LEU A 19 -3.86 -6.79 -6.20
CA LEU A 19 -4.49 -6.22 -7.40
C LEU A 19 -5.23 -4.91 -7.11
N LEU A 20 -5.38 -4.53 -5.83
CA LEU A 20 -6.03 -3.29 -5.42
C LEU A 20 -4.99 -2.19 -5.19
N LYS A 21 -5.19 -1.03 -5.84
CA LYS A 21 -4.36 0.16 -5.61
C LYS A 21 -4.55 0.75 -4.21
N PHE A 22 -5.75 0.56 -3.65
CA PHE A 22 -6.17 1.09 -2.36
C PHE A 22 -7.07 0.06 -1.68
N VAL A 23 -6.86 -0.14 -0.39
CA VAL A 23 -7.69 -1.02 0.44
C VAL A 23 -8.25 -0.20 1.59
N SER A 24 -9.56 -0.23 1.83
CA SER A 24 -10.13 0.48 2.98
C SER A 24 -9.81 -0.25 4.29
N GLY A 25 -9.76 0.48 5.39
CA GLY A 25 -9.61 -0.12 6.73
C GLY A 25 -10.75 -1.08 7.07
N ASP A 26 -11.98 -0.76 6.67
CA ASP A 26 -13.15 -1.62 6.88
C ASP A 26 -13.01 -2.95 6.15
N THR A 27 -12.55 -2.92 4.88
CA THR A 27 -12.31 -4.14 4.10
C THR A 27 -11.24 -5.02 4.74
N LEU A 28 -10.15 -4.45 5.25
CA LEU A 28 -9.14 -5.23 5.98
C LEU A 28 -9.69 -5.80 7.29
N ALA A 29 -10.46 -5.03 8.05
CA ALA A 29 -11.04 -5.47 9.30
C ALA A 29 -12.06 -6.62 9.10
N GLU A 30 -12.80 -6.61 8.00
CA GLU A 30 -13.75 -7.67 7.65
C GLU A 30 -13.06 -8.94 7.14
N ARG A 31 -11.98 -8.80 6.36
CA ARG A 31 -11.34 -9.91 5.65
C ARG A 31 -10.16 -10.55 6.36
N LEU A 32 -9.38 -9.78 7.12
CA LEU A 32 -8.19 -10.30 7.78
C LEU A 32 -8.55 -11.10 9.02
N GLN A 33 -8.05 -12.33 9.07
CA GLN A 33 -8.18 -13.24 10.19
C GLN A 33 -6.81 -13.52 10.78
N GLU A 34 -6.69 -13.40 12.11
CA GLU A 34 -5.47 -13.79 12.80
C GLU A 34 -5.30 -15.31 12.76
N VAL A 35 -4.13 -15.75 12.30
CA VAL A 35 -3.75 -17.17 12.24
C VAL A 35 -2.90 -17.54 13.44
N LYS A 36 -1.89 -16.72 13.76
CA LYS A 36 -0.93 -17.00 14.83
C LYS A 36 -0.32 -15.70 15.36
N PRO A 37 -0.37 -15.42 16.68
CA PRO A 37 0.43 -14.36 17.26
C PRO A 37 1.91 -14.76 17.23
N LEU A 38 2.80 -13.81 16.90
CA LEU A 38 4.24 -14.08 16.76
C LEU A 38 5.04 -13.41 17.89
N GLY A 39 4.76 -12.15 18.19
CA GLY A 39 5.42 -11.43 19.27
C GLY A 39 4.68 -10.14 19.62
N GLU A 40 4.76 -9.73 20.88
CA GLU A 40 4.11 -8.53 21.38
C GLU A 40 5.03 -7.82 22.38
N THR A 41 5.01 -6.49 22.31
CA THR A 41 5.70 -5.56 23.20
C THR A 41 4.69 -4.50 23.65
N GLU A 42 5.07 -3.61 24.56
CA GLU A 42 4.19 -2.54 25.04
C GLU A 42 3.68 -1.58 23.94
N HIS A 43 4.45 -1.44 22.85
CA HIS A 43 4.18 -0.46 21.80
C HIS A 43 4.03 -1.07 20.41
N SER A 44 4.22 -2.38 20.27
CA SER A 44 4.12 -3.03 18.97
C SER A 44 3.79 -4.51 19.07
N LEU A 45 3.22 -5.06 18.01
CA LEU A 45 2.95 -6.49 17.88
C LEU A 45 3.22 -6.99 16.46
N TYR A 46 3.49 -8.28 16.38
CA TYR A 46 3.61 -9.08 15.18
C TYR A 46 2.63 -10.25 15.24
N ARG A 47 1.91 -10.46 14.15
CA ARG A 47 1.02 -11.60 13.98
C ARG A 47 0.96 -12.04 12.52
N LEU A 48 0.80 -13.33 12.32
CA LEU A 48 0.46 -13.91 11.05
C LEU A 48 -1.05 -13.76 10.85
N VAL A 49 -1.45 -13.14 9.74
CA VAL A 49 -2.85 -12.99 9.35
C VAL A 49 -3.09 -13.60 7.99
N LYS A 50 -4.35 -13.91 7.70
CA LYS A 50 -4.81 -14.45 6.44
C LYS A 50 -5.98 -13.63 5.93
N ASP A 51 -5.97 -13.30 4.66
CA ASP A 51 -7.16 -12.80 3.97
C ASP A 51 -8.13 -13.96 3.73
N ALA A 52 -9.30 -13.90 4.35
CA ALA A 52 -10.31 -14.93 4.25
C ALA A 52 -10.86 -15.11 2.84
N ALA A 53 -10.78 -14.07 1.99
CA ALA A 53 -11.32 -14.11 0.64
C ALA A 53 -10.34 -14.75 -0.36
N SER A 54 -9.09 -14.27 -0.43
CA SER A 54 -8.08 -14.79 -1.36
C SER A 54 -7.31 -15.99 -0.83
N GLY A 55 -7.24 -16.16 0.49
CA GLY A 55 -6.40 -17.14 1.14
C GLY A 55 -4.93 -16.72 1.30
N GLU A 56 -4.56 -15.53 0.84
CA GLU A 56 -3.22 -14.98 0.99
C GLU A 56 -2.87 -14.69 2.46
N HIS A 57 -1.59 -14.79 2.77
CA HIS A 57 -1.07 -14.58 4.12
C HIS A 57 -0.21 -13.35 4.18
N TYR A 58 -0.26 -12.69 5.34
CA TYR A 58 0.48 -11.47 5.57
C TYR A 58 1.12 -11.52 6.96
N LEU A 59 2.35 -11.02 7.05
CA LEU A 59 2.94 -10.64 8.32
C LEU A 59 2.43 -9.24 8.68
N HIS A 60 1.62 -9.15 9.74
CA HIS A 60 1.06 -7.91 10.23
C HIS A 60 1.93 -7.37 11.37
N TYR A 61 2.55 -6.22 11.13
CA TYR A 61 3.17 -5.39 12.15
C TYR A 61 2.25 -4.24 12.51
N ALA A 62 1.92 -4.08 13.80
CA ALA A 62 1.19 -2.93 14.29
C ALA A 62 1.99 -2.22 15.39
N ALA A 63 2.05 -0.90 15.33
CA ALA A 63 2.78 -0.08 16.29
C ALA A 63 1.94 1.09 16.76
N ARG A 64 2.08 1.42 18.04
CA ARG A 64 1.47 2.57 18.69
C ARG A 64 2.53 3.63 18.97
N HIS A 65 2.29 4.85 18.50
CA HIS A 65 3.19 5.97 18.65
C HIS A 65 2.47 7.16 19.30
N LEU A 66 3.12 7.81 20.26
CA LEU A 66 2.59 9.00 20.90
C LEU A 66 3.22 10.25 20.26
N ASN A 67 2.43 11.02 19.53
CA ASN A 67 2.87 12.26 18.92
C ASN A 67 2.94 13.38 19.95
N ILE A 68 4.10 13.49 20.63
CA ILE A 68 4.35 14.50 21.67
C ILE A 68 4.23 15.93 21.12
N ALA A 69 4.72 16.16 19.89
CA ALA A 69 4.68 17.48 19.26
C ALA A 69 3.24 17.92 18.90
N GLY A 70 2.35 16.96 18.60
CA GLY A 70 0.94 17.18 18.32
C GLY A 70 0.03 17.23 19.56
N GLY A 71 0.59 17.37 20.77
CA GLY A 71 -0.19 17.41 22.01
C GLY A 71 -0.48 16.05 22.64
N GLY A 72 0.31 15.03 22.30
CA GLY A 72 0.16 13.67 22.84
C GLY A 72 -0.95 12.87 22.16
N ALA A 73 -1.23 13.15 20.88
CA ALA A 73 -2.15 12.34 20.10
C ALA A 73 -1.56 10.95 19.85
N GLU A 74 -2.37 9.92 20.00
CA GLU A 74 -1.97 8.54 19.77
C GLU A 74 -2.19 8.17 18.29
N GLU A 75 -1.13 7.70 17.65
CA GLU A 75 -1.10 7.27 16.26
C GLU A 75 -0.89 5.76 16.21
N HIS A 76 -1.63 5.11 15.32
CA HIS A 76 -1.52 3.67 15.07
C HIS A 76 -0.97 3.45 13.66
N TYR A 77 0.10 2.69 13.57
CA TYR A 77 0.73 2.30 12.32
C TYR A 77 0.51 0.82 12.09
N HIS A 78 0.03 0.47 10.90
CA HIS A 78 -0.28 -0.89 10.49
C HIS A 78 0.42 -1.17 9.17
N HIS A 79 1.26 -2.20 9.16
CA HIS A 79 1.97 -2.67 7.98
C HIS A 79 1.70 -4.16 7.76
N LEU A 80 1.46 -4.54 6.51
CA LEU A 80 1.09 -5.90 6.09
C LEU A 80 2.04 -6.32 4.96
N LEU A 81 3.02 -7.16 5.29
CA LEU A 81 3.96 -7.74 4.34
C LEU A 81 3.36 -9.03 3.76
N PRO A 82 3.17 -9.14 2.44
CA PRO A 82 2.75 -10.39 1.81
C PRO A 82 3.76 -11.50 2.08
N LEU A 83 3.26 -12.70 2.35
CA LEU A 83 4.09 -13.90 2.57
C LEU A 83 3.79 -14.97 1.53
N GLY A 84 4.84 -15.63 1.04
CA GLY A 84 4.71 -16.84 0.25
C GLY A 84 4.29 -18.04 1.10
N SER A 85 3.84 -19.11 0.44
CA SER A 85 3.44 -20.35 1.16
C SER A 85 4.59 -20.95 1.97
N ASP A 86 5.81 -20.93 1.42
CA ASP A 86 7.00 -21.44 2.09
C ASP A 86 7.35 -20.61 3.34
N ASP A 87 7.22 -19.28 3.28
CA ASP A 87 7.44 -18.38 4.42
C ASP A 87 6.44 -18.66 5.55
N VAL A 88 5.16 -18.86 5.19
CA VAL A 88 4.11 -19.20 6.15
C VAL A 88 4.41 -20.52 6.85
N ILE A 89 4.85 -21.53 6.10
CA ILE A 89 5.21 -22.84 6.66
C ILE A 89 6.43 -22.70 7.57
N ALA A 90 7.47 -21.98 7.17
CA ALA A 90 8.65 -21.73 7.97
C ALA A 90 8.30 -21.08 9.32
N ILE A 91 7.51 -20.00 9.30
CA ILE A 91 7.03 -19.30 10.50
C ILE A 91 6.13 -20.21 11.36
N ALA A 92 5.31 -21.05 10.73
CA ALA A 92 4.48 -22.01 11.45
C ALA A 92 5.35 -23.03 12.22
N LEU A 93 6.46 -23.48 11.62
CA LEU A 93 7.44 -24.40 12.21
C LEU A 93 8.38 -23.76 13.23
N GLY A 94 8.34 -22.42 13.38
CA GLY A 94 9.12 -21.70 14.38
C GLY A 94 10.43 -21.12 13.86
N GLU A 95 10.62 -21.06 12.54
CA GLU A 95 11.68 -20.23 11.95
C GLU A 95 11.45 -18.75 12.27
N PRO A 96 12.54 -17.94 12.36
CA PRO A 96 12.43 -16.49 12.49
C PRO A 96 11.64 -15.86 11.35
N TRP A 97 10.94 -14.76 11.64
CA TRP A 97 10.23 -13.94 10.66
C TRP A 97 10.94 -12.60 10.44
N PRO A 98 10.77 -11.95 9.28
CA PRO A 98 11.41 -10.67 8.99
C PRO A 98 10.86 -9.54 9.88
N VAL A 99 11.77 -8.80 10.50
CA VAL A 99 11.49 -7.70 11.42
C VAL A 99 11.45 -6.37 10.66
N TYR A 100 10.38 -5.61 10.91
CA TYR A 100 10.23 -4.23 10.43
C TYR A 100 11.07 -3.26 11.27
N PRO A 101 11.73 -2.25 10.66
CA PRO A 101 11.76 -1.97 9.22
C PRO A 101 12.91 -2.65 8.45
N ASP A 102 13.89 -3.22 9.15
CA ASP A 102 15.19 -3.55 8.57
C ASP A 102 15.18 -4.70 7.54
N GLU A 103 14.27 -5.66 7.70
CA GLU A 103 14.19 -6.86 6.85
C GLU A 103 13.03 -6.81 5.83
N TRP A 104 12.24 -5.73 5.86
CA TRP A 104 11.10 -5.54 4.96
C TRP A 104 11.56 -4.82 3.69
N ARG A 105 12.01 -5.59 2.70
CA ARG A 105 12.56 -5.07 1.43
C ARG A 105 11.60 -5.15 0.25
N SER A 106 10.55 -5.96 0.34
CA SER A 106 9.52 -6.06 -0.69
C SER A 106 8.36 -5.10 -0.42
N ALA A 107 7.56 -4.84 -1.45
CA ALA A 107 6.36 -4.05 -1.33
C ALA A 107 5.42 -4.61 -0.24
N TYR A 108 4.91 -3.72 0.61
CA TYR A 108 3.99 -4.04 1.69
C TYR A 108 2.87 -3.00 1.77
N LEU A 109 1.74 -3.40 2.33
CA LEU A 109 0.58 -2.53 2.48
C LEU A 109 0.69 -1.76 3.80
N ARG A 110 0.55 -0.44 3.77
CA ARG A 110 0.62 0.43 4.97
C ARG A 110 -0.61 1.30 5.13
N ASN A 111 -1.02 1.57 6.36
CA ASN A 111 -2.11 2.50 6.62
C ASN A 111 -1.66 3.97 6.39
N GLY A 112 -2.60 4.76 5.91
CA GLY A 112 -2.49 6.20 5.77
C GLY A 112 -3.32 6.94 6.83
N PRO A 113 -3.23 8.28 6.86
CA PRO A 113 -3.88 9.11 7.88
C PRO A 113 -5.42 9.04 7.87
N ASN A 114 -6.02 8.63 6.75
CA ASN A 114 -7.48 8.53 6.60
C ASN A 114 -8.01 7.10 6.79
N GLY A 115 -7.24 6.21 7.43
CA GLY A 115 -7.65 4.82 7.70
C GLY A 115 -7.64 3.88 6.48
N GLY A 116 -7.31 4.40 5.30
CA GLY A 116 -7.07 3.61 4.10
C GLY A 116 -5.65 3.07 4.03
N TYR A 117 -5.43 2.07 3.18
CA TYR A 117 -4.18 1.36 3.05
C TYR A 117 -3.67 1.43 1.60
N VAL A 118 -2.36 1.62 1.46
CA VAL A 118 -1.68 1.76 0.17
C VAL A 118 -0.42 0.93 0.13
N TRP A 119 -0.09 0.43 -1.06
CA TRP A 119 1.15 -0.29 -1.29
C TRP A 119 2.33 0.69 -1.23
N TYR A 120 3.32 0.33 -0.43
CA TYR A 120 4.58 1.02 -0.31
C TYR A 120 5.71 0.07 -0.64
N ASP A 121 6.58 0.50 -1.55
CA ASP A 121 7.78 -0.23 -1.93
C ASP A 121 9.00 0.52 -1.36
N PRO A 122 9.70 -0.05 -0.35
CA PRO A 122 10.87 0.59 0.26
C PRO A 122 12.03 0.70 -0.73
N ASP A 123 12.17 -0.26 -1.64
CA ASP A 123 13.21 -0.29 -2.65
C ASP A 123 12.76 0.41 -3.94
N GLY A 124 11.47 0.69 -4.14
CA GLY A 124 10.94 1.42 -5.31
C GLY A 124 11.51 2.84 -5.50
N ALA A 125 12.15 3.41 -4.48
CA ALA A 125 12.91 4.66 -4.59
C ALA A 125 14.41 4.45 -4.95
N ALA A 126 14.94 3.23 -4.78
CA ALA A 126 16.37 2.89 -4.91
C ALA A 126 16.68 1.80 -5.95
N GLY A 127 15.69 1.04 -6.40
CA GLY A 127 15.79 -0.11 -7.30
C GLY A 127 14.97 0.12 -8.56
N GLY A 128 15.64 0.12 -9.72
CA GLY A 128 15.07 0.49 -11.00
C GLY A 128 13.83 -0.31 -11.39
N SER A 129 12.67 0.31 -11.22
CA SER A 129 11.61 0.14 -12.20
C SER A 129 12.10 0.80 -13.49
N ASP A 130 11.87 0.17 -14.65
CA ASP A 130 12.05 0.79 -15.98
C ASP A 130 11.29 2.14 -16.11
N ASP A 131 10.41 2.44 -15.16
CA ASP A 131 9.68 3.69 -15.01
C ASP A 131 10.48 4.83 -14.37
N ALA A 132 11.54 4.60 -13.59
CA ALA A 132 12.25 5.68 -12.88
C ALA A 132 12.87 6.70 -13.86
N ALA A 133 13.50 6.21 -14.93
CA ALA A 133 14.01 7.05 -16.01
C ALA A 133 12.87 7.75 -16.79
N GLY A 134 11.73 7.06 -16.95
CA GLY A 134 10.52 7.63 -17.58
C GLY A 134 9.89 8.75 -16.74
N TYR A 135 9.82 8.58 -15.42
CA TYR A 135 9.33 9.58 -14.48
C TYR A 135 10.30 10.76 -14.35
N GLU A 136 11.61 10.52 -14.36
CA GLU A 136 12.61 11.59 -14.34
C GLU A 136 12.58 12.41 -15.64
N ALA A 137 12.46 11.75 -16.79
CA ALA A 137 12.26 12.40 -18.08
C ALA A 137 10.94 13.18 -18.14
N ALA A 138 9.84 12.62 -17.62
CA ALA A 138 8.54 13.29 -17.51
C ALA A 138 8.61 14.52 -16.60
N ALA A 139 9.30 14.42 -15.46
CA ALA A 139 9.50 15.52 -14.53
C ALA A 139 10.34 16.65 -15.15
N LEU A 140 11.37 16.32 -15.93
CA LEU A 140 12.18 17.30 -16.66
C LEU A 140 11.33 18.01 -17.74
N ALA A 141 10.57 17.25 -18.53
CA ALA A 141 9.69 17.78 -19.58
C ALA A 141 8.58 18.67 -18.99
N LEU A 142 7.97 18.26 -17.88
CA LEU A 142 6.98 19.06 -17.15
C LEU A 142 7.59 20.37 -16.66
N ARG A 143 8.79 20.32 -16.07
CA ARG A 143 9.50 21.52 -15.61
C ARG A 143 9.78 22.49 -16.76
N GLU A 144 10.22 21.99 -17.90
CA GLU A 144 10.46 22.82 -19.09
C GLU A 144 9.18 23.50 -19.59
N LYS A 145 8.08 22.74 -19.69
CA LYS A 145 6.77 23.29 -20.09
C LYS A 145 6.25 24.34 -19.11
N LEU A 146 6.37 24.12 -17.80
CA LEU A 146 5.99 25.10 -16.78
C LEU A 146 6.85 26.39 -16.87
N LEU A 147 8.15 26.25 -17.15
CA LEU A 147 9.04 27.40 -17.34
C LEU A 147 8.76 28.15 -18.64
N ALA A 148 8.37 27.47 -19.71
CA ALA A 148 7.95 28.08 -20.97
C ALA A 148 6.63 28.84 -20.79
N PHE A 149 5.62 28.20 -20.18
CA PHE A 149 4.34 28.81 -19.84
C PHE A 149 4.49 30.06 -18.98
N ARG A 150 5.36 30.01 -17.96
CA ARG A 150 5.68 31.16 -17.10
C ARG A 150 6.35 32.30 -17.87
N ARG A 151 7.21 32.00 -18.86
CA ARG A 151 7.90 32.99 -19.69
C ARG A 151 6.97 33.63 -20.73
N GLU A 152 6.08 32.83 -21.31
CA GLU A 152 5.09 33.28 -22.31
C GLU A 152 3.95 34.10 -21.69
N GLY A 153 3.76 34.02 -20.37
CA GLY A 153 2.78 34.83 -19.65
C GLY A 153 1.34 34.39 -19.91
N GLY A 154 1.13 33.14 -20.33
CA GLY A 154 -0.19 32.53 -20.46
C GLY A 154 -0.96 32.63 -19.14
N ARG A 155 -2.05 33.38 -19.13
CA ARG A 155 -2.91 33.61 -17.95
C ARG A 155 -4.39 33.37 -18.25
N SER A 156 -4.71 33.00 -19.48
CA SER A 156 -6.08 32.68 -19.86
C SER A 156 -6.41 31.25 -19.44
N GLU A 157 -7.70 30.99 -19.20
CA GLU A 157 -8.23 29.66 -18.87
C GLU A 157 -7.95 28.65 -20.01
N ALA A 158 -7.99 29.11 -21.26
CA ALA A 158 -7.66 28.28 -22.42
C ALA A 158 -6.19 27.87 -22.47
N ASP A 159 -5.28 28.76 -22.06
CA ASP A 159 -3.84 28.45 -21.97
C ASP A 159 -3.55 27.43 -20.87
N LEU A 160 -4.23 27.56 -19.73
CA LEU A 160 -4.13 26.62 -18.62
C LEU A 160 -4.65 25.23 -19.00
N GLN A 161 -5.81 25.17 -19.68
CA GLN A 161 -6.37 23.89 -20.13
C GLN A 161 -5.42 23.19 -21.10
N ARG A 162 -4.87 23.93 -22.08
CA ARG A 162 -3.88 23.39 -23.01
C ARG A 162 -2.64 22.86 -22.30
N LEU A 163 -2.12 23.58 -21.30
CA LEU A 163 -0.99 23.12 -20.49
C LEU A 163 -1.32 21.80 -19.78
N LEU A 164 -2.49 21.70 -19.16
CA LEU A 164 -2.91 20.49 -18.44
C LEU A 164 -3.01 19.29 -19.39
N ASP A 165 -3.70 19.46 -20.52
CA ASP A 165 -3.88 18.42 -21.53
C ASP A 165 -2.51 17.94 -22.08
N GLU A 166 -1.57 18.86 -22.31
CA GLU A 166 -0.21 18.53 -22.77
C GLU A 166 0.63 17.81 -21.72
N THR A 167 0.37 18.03 -20.43
CA THR A 167 1.14 17.43 -19.32
C THR A 167 0.59 16.08 -18.89
N GLU A 168 -0.69 15.81 -19.10
CA GLU A 168 -1.34 14.54 -18.75
C GLU A 168 -0.73 13.34 -19.51
N GLY A 169 -0.25 13.57 -20.74
CA GLY A 169 0.40 12.55 -21.57
C GLY A 169 1.88 12.29 -21.26
N LEU A 170 2.51 13.03 -20.35
CA LEU A 170 3.96 12.93 -20.12
C LEU A 170 4.37 11.77 -19.22
N PHE A 171 3.47 11.32 -18.35
CA PHE A 171 3.78 10.28 -17.39
C PHE A 171 3.57 8.89 -18.00
N PRO A 172 4.50 7.93 -17.77
CA PRO A 172 4.31 6.57 -18.25
C PRO A 172 2.99 6.01 -17.72
N ARG A 173 2.17 5.47 -18.62
CA ARG A 173 0.96 4.75 -18.21
C ARG A 173 1.43 3.46 -17.56
N ARG A 174 1.15 3.31 -16.27
CA ARG A 174 1.37 2.05 -15.56
C ARG A 174 0.45 0.99 -16.18
N GLU A 175 0.99 0.16 -17.06
CA GLU A 175 0.35 -1.06 -17.51
C GLU A 175 0.04 -1.91 -16.26
N PRO A 176 -1.15 -2.48 -16.11
CA PRO A 176 -1.39 -3.45 -15.05
C PRO A 176 -0.51 -4.66 -15.36
N ASN A 177 0.52 -4.89 -14.53
CA ASN A 177 1.44 -6.02 -14.67
C ASN A 177 0.65 -7.32 -14.90
N GLY A 178 0.80 -7.90 -16.08
CA GLY A 178 0.38 -9.25 -16.42
C GLY A 178 1.57 -10.19 -16.30
N GLU A 179 1.28 -11.34 -15.70
CA GLU A 179 2.09 -12.58 -15.53
C GLU A 179 3.09 -12.64 -14.37
#